data_AF-A0A932UCB8-F1
#
_entry.id   AF-A0A932UCB8-F1
#
_cell.length_a   1.000
_cell.length_b   1.000
_cell.length_c   1.000
_cell.angle_alpha   90.00
_cell.angle_beta   90.00
_cell.angle_gamma   90.00
#
_symmetry.space_group_name_H-M   'P 1'
#
loop_
_entity.id
_entity.type
_entity.pdbx_description
1 polymer ?
#
loop_
_entity_poly.entity_id
_entity_poly.type
_entity_poly.pdbx_seq_one_letter_code
_entity_poly.pdbx_strand_id
1 'polypeptide(L)'
;MAAYSTDLGFQEAARYVQEGSWKPAIKILERMLTENPEHRSVIVPLLEDARMKAGIRTRGTQGRSSLSLLVTRKRITYTLVALLVVVLGIGGRGVYNRVVVPAREQQLQRSLIDGLIDQARTALGGADYVVAAELFGQVLEKKPDSPEAEKGYNEAQRQIELATAYDQAMVQLSQGESAAALEALQSIQSQAPGYRDVQKQIDQIRTQGRLGELFAQAEAHH
;
A
#
# COMPACT_ATOMS: atom_id res chain seq x y z
N MET A 1 -81.76 24.41 22.34
CA MET A 1 -80.69 24.55 23.36
C MET A 1 -81.34 24.48 24.73
N ALA A 2 -80.64 23.88 25.70
CA ALA A 2 -80.98 23.69 27.12
C ALA A 2 -81.90 22.51 27.48
N ALA A 3 -81.31 21.48 28.12
CA ALA A 3 -81.81 20.72 29.29
C ALA A 3 -81.22 19.29 29.45
N TYR A 4 -80.26 18.85 28.62
CA TYR A 4 -79.72 17.48 28.72
C TYR A 4 -78.47 17.33 29.64
N SER A 5 -77.90 18.45 30.10
CA SER A 5 -76.65 18.46 30.88
C SER A 5 -76.80 18.14 32.37
N THR A 6 -78.03 17.89 32.84
CA THR A 6 -78.33 17.73 34.28
C THR A 6 -78.68 16.29 34.67
N ASP A 7 -78.75 15.38 33.71
CA ASP A 7 -78.98 13.96 33.98
C ASP A 7 -77.67 13.32 34.47
N LEU A 8 -77.74 12.70 35.65
CA LEU A 8 -76.62 12.09 36.36
C LEU A 8 -75.88 11.06 35.48
N GLY A 9 -76.62 10.34 34.63
CA GLY A 9 -76.05 9.35 33.70
C GLY A 9 -75.15 9.95 32.62
N PHE A 10 -75.55 11.09 32.03
CA PHE A 10 -74.75 11.77 31.01
C PHE A 10 -73.47 12.38 31.61
N GLN A 11 -73.53 12.91 32.84
CA GLN A 11 -72.35 13.45 33.52
C GLN A 11 -71.35 12.34 33.87
N GLU A 12 -71.83 11.19 34.32
CA GLU A 12 -70.98 10.05 34.66
C GLU A 12 -70.32 9.45 33.40
N ALA A 13 -71.06 9.32 32.30
CA ALA A 13 -70.50 8.91 31.01
C ALA A 13 -69.47 9.91 30.47
N ALA A 14 -69.75 11.22 30.58
CA ALA A 14 -68.81 12.27 30.17
C ALA A 14 -67.50 12.24 30.95
N ARG A 15 -67.55 11.96 32.26
CA ARG A 15 -66.36 11.79 33.09
C ARG A 15 -65.49 10.64 32.59
N TYR A 16 -66.07 9.47 32.34
CA TYR A 16 -65.32 8.33 31.82
C TYR A 16 -64.73 8.57 30.42
N VAL A 17 -65.41 9.36 29.58
CA VAL A 17 -64.90 9.80 28.28
C VAL A 17 -63.71 10.75 28.45
N GLN A 18 -63.77 11.72 29.36
CA GLN A 18 -62.67 12.65 29.66
C GLN A 18 -61.44 11.94 30.24
N GLU A 19 -61.65 10.93 31.09
CA GLU A 19 -60.59 10.10 31.67
C GLU A 19 -59.98 9.10 30.65
N GLY A 20 -60.53 9.02 29.43
CA GLY A 20 -60.11 8.05 28.41
C GLY A 20 -60.45 6.59 28.76
N SER A 21 -61.38 6.41 29.70
CA SER A 21 -61.90 5.14 30.21
C SER A 21 -63.10 4.68 29.37
N TRP A 22 -62.83 4.28 28.13
CA TRP A 22 -63.87 3.97 27.13
C TRP A 22 -64.76 2.77 27.49
N LYS A 23 -64.24 1.75 28.18
CA LYS A 23 -65.02 0.55 28.56
C LYS A 23 -66.10 0.87 29.61
N PRO A 24 -65.80 1.55 30.73
CA PRO A 24 -66.82 2.07 31.64
C PRO A 24 -67.83 3.00 30.96
N ALA A 25 -67.37 3.90 30.08
CA ALA A 25 -68.25 4.81 29.36
C ALA A 25 -69.30 4.07 28.51
N ILE A 26 -68.87 3.05 27.75
CA ILE A 26 -69.77 2.20 26.94
C ILE A 26 -70.83 1.54 27.82
N LYS A 27 -70.45 1.00 29.00
CA LYS A 27 -71.37 0.32 29.91
C LYS A 27 -72.47 1.25 30.44
N ILE A 28 -72.13 2.49 30.77
CA ILE A 28 -73.12 3.48 31.23
C ILE A 28 -74.06 3.89 30.09
N LEU A 29 -73.51 4.12 28.89
CA LEU A 29 -74.32 4.47 27.71
C LEU A 29 -75.26 3.33 27.28
N GLU A 30 -74.84 2.06 27.37
CA GLU A 30 -75.69 0.90 27.10
C GLU A 30 -76.84 0.76 28.12
N ARG A 31 -76.56 1.04 29.39
CA ARG A 31 -77.60 1.07 30.43
C ARG A 31 -78.63 2.15 30.15
N MET A 32 -78.17 3.37 29.84
CA MET A 32 -79.05 4.50 29.52
C MET A 32 -79.92 4.24 28.28
N LEU A 33 -79.40 3.52 27.29
CA LEU A 33 -80.20 3.11 26.11
C LEU A 33 -81.33 2.14 26.47
N THR A 34 -81.14 1.34 27.52
CA THR A 34 -82.11 0.35 28.01
C THR A 34 -83.16 1.01 28.91
N GLU A 35 -82.74 1.94 29.76
CA GLU A 35 -83.60 2.62 30.75
C GLU A 35 -84.38 3.79 30.15
N ASN A 36 -83.83 4.51 29.17
CA ASN A 36 -84.44 5.70 28.57
C ASN A 36 -84.46 5.62 27.02
N PRO A 37 -85.43 4.90 26.42
CA PRO A 37 -85.51 4.70 24.97
C PRO A 37 -85.71 5.99 24.16
N GLU A 38 -86.27 7.02 24.79
CA GLU A 38 -86.53 8.35 24.22
C GLU A 38 -85.25 9.10 23.84
N HIS A 39 -84.14 8.84 24.53
CA HIS A 39 -82.84 9.48 24.30
C HIS A 39 -81.94 8.69 23.34
N ARG A 40 -82.48 7.65 22.68
CA ARG A 40 -81.75 6.79 21.73
C ARG A 40 -81.00 7.59 20.66
N SER A 41 -81.60 8.65 20.11
CA SER A 41 -80.98 9.46 19.04
C SER A 41 -79.70 10.17 19.46
N VAL A 42 -79.52 10.46 20.77
CA VAL A 42 -78.34 11.13 21.32
C VAL A 42 -77.31 10.13 21.85
N ILE A 43 -77.77 9.01 22.43
CA ILE A 43 -76.91 7.99 23.03
C ILE A 43 -76.20 7.16 21.96
N VAL A 44 -76.86 6.83 20.85
CA VAL A 44 -76.31 5.95 19.80
C VAL A 44 -75.01 6.51 19.17
N PRO A 45 -74.95 7.79 18.74
CA PRO A 45 -73.70 8.35 18.19
C PRO A 45 -72.54 8.35 19.20
N LEU A 46 -72.83 8.64 20.47
CA LEU A 46 -71.83 8.63 21.55
C LEU A 46 -71.31 7.22 21.83
N LEU A 47 -72.18 6.23 21.78
CA LEU A 47 -71.84 4.82 21.96
C LEU A 47 -70.97 4.30 20.81
N GLU A 48 -71.27 4.70 19.56
CA GLU A 48 -70.45 4.35 18.40
C GLU A 48 -69.04 4.95 18.48
N ASP A 49 -68.91 6.24 18.82
CA ASP A 49 -67.60 6.89 19.00
C ASP A 49 -66.81 6.25 20.15
N ALA A 50 -67.46 5.95 21.28
CA ALA A 50 -66.81 5.28 22.41
C ALA A 50 -66.36 3.85 22.05
N ARG A 51 -67.16 3.08 21.31
CA ARG A 51 -66.80 1.75 20.81
C ARG A 51 -65.65 1.80 19.81
N MET A 52 -65.65 2.78 18.91
CA MET A 52 -64.56 3.00 17.95
C MET A 52 -63.24 3.26 18.69
N LYS A 53 -63.24 4.18 19.66
CA LYS A 53 -62.06 4.52 20.47
C LYS A 53 -61.60 3.37 21.38
N ALA A 54 -62.54 2.59 21.93
CA ALA A 54 -62.23 1.37 22.66
C ALA A 54 -61.57 0.31 21.76
N GLY A 55 -62.06 0.15 20.52
CA GLY A 55 -61.53 -0.79 19.53
C GLY A 55 -60.16 -0.41 18.94
N ILE A 56 -59.88 0.90 18.83
CA ILE A 56 -58.56 1.40 18.41
C ILE A 56 -57.52 1.14 19.50
N ARG A 57 -57.88 1.29 20.78
CA ARG A 57 -56.97 1.04 21.90
C ARG A 57 -56.69 -0.44 22.15
N THR A 58 -57.61 -1.34 21.78
CA THR A 58 -57.38 -2.80 21.83
C THR A 58 -56.55 -3.34 20.66
N ARG A 59 -56.25 -2.54 19.63
CA ARG A 59 -55.26 -2.86 18.58
C ARG A 59 -53.83 -2.43 18.92
N GLY A 60 -53.64 -1.72 20.02
CA GLY A 60 -52.33 -1.48 20.63
C GLY A 60 -52.16 -2.39 21.85
N THR A 61 -51.17 -3.27 21.80
CA THR A 61 -50.63 -4.08 22.91
C THR A 61 -51.48 -5.26 23.39
N GLN A 62 -51.49 -6.35 22.61
CA GLN A 62 -51.52 -7.69 23.20
C GLN A 62 -50.80 -8.70 22.29
N GLY A 63 -49.72 -9.28 22.80
CA GLY A 63 -49.19 -10.57 22.33
C GLY A 63 -48.19 -10.55 21.18
N ARG A 64 -46.97 -10.05 21.41
CA ARG A 64 -45.76 -10.62 20.78
C ARG A 64 -44.61 -10.61 21.79
N SER A 65 -44.25 -11.82 22.21
CA SER A 65 -42.98 -12.25 22.82
C SER A 65 -42.05 -11.14 23.33
N SER A 66 -41.89 -11.11 24.65
CA SER A 66 -40.73 -10.55 25.34
C SER A 66 -39.43 -11.23 24.89
N LEU A 67 -38.90 -10.81 23.75
CA LEU A 67 -37.47 -10.83 23.51
C LEU A 67 -36.95 -9.43 23.87
N SER A 68 -35.95 -9.41 24.74
CA SER A 68 -35.35 -8.30 25.47
C SER A 68 -34.78 -7.17 24.60
N LEU A 69 -35.63 -6.45 23.86
CA LEU A 69 -35.24 -5.24 23.12
C LEU A 69 -35.54 -3.95 23.91
N LEU A 70 -35.40 -4.00 25.24
CA LEU A 70 -34.97 -2.83 26.02
C LEU A 70 -33.44 -2.75 26.02
N VAL A 71 -32.82 -2.92 24.86
CA VAL A 71 -31.49 -2.38 24.65
C VAL A 71 -31.71 -0.86 24.60
N THR A 72 -31.54 -0.20 25.76
CA THR A 72 -31.58 1.27 25.92
C THR A 72 -31.07 1.93 24.66
N ARG A 73 -31.83 2.84 24.04
CA ARG A 73 -31.49 3.48 22.75
C ARG A 73 -30.01 3.88 22.62
N LYS A 74 -29.40 4.31 23.74
CA LYS A 74 -27.95 4.57 23.91
C LYS A 74 -27.05 3.36 23.60
N ARG A 75 -27.37 2.16 24.11
CA ARG A 75 -26.65 0.91 23.83
C ARG A 75 -26.67 0.55 22.34
N ILE A 76 -27.79 0.74 21.64
CA ILE A 76 -27.87 0.53 20.17
C ILE A 76 -26.96 1.52 19.44
N THR A 77 -26.96 2.79 19.85
CA THR A 77 -26.07 3.80 19.27
C THR A 77 -24.60 3.46 19.51
N TYR A 78 -24.23 3.05 20.73
CA TYR A 78 -22.85 2.63 21.04
C TYR A 78 -22.42 1.39 20.26
N THR A 79 -23.29 0.39 20.09
CA THR A 79 -22.95 -0.79 19.29
C THR A 79 -22.78 -0.46 17.80
N LEU A 80 -23.59 0.45 17.26
CA LEU A 80 -23.45 0.91 15.87
C LEU A 80 -22.16 1.72 15.66
N VAL A 81 -21.82 2.61 16.60
CA VAL A 81 -20.56 3.36 16.55
C VAL A 81 -19.36 2.43 16.68
N ALA A 82 -19.43 1.44 17.59
CA ALA A 82 -18.38 0.43 17.73
C ALA A 82 -18.21 -0.39 16.44
N LEU A 83 -19.30 -0.83 15.80
CA LEU A 83 -19.25 -1.50 14.50
C LEU A 83 -18.64 -0.62 13.41
N LEU A 84 -19.00 0.66 13.36
CA LEU A 84 -18.44 1.60 12.40
C LEU A 84 -16.93 1.81 12.60
N VAL A 85 -16.47 1.91 13.84
CA VAL A 85 -15.03 1.98 14.15
C VAL A 85 -14.31 0.70 13.75
N VAL A 86 -14.91 -0.47 13.97
CA VAL A 86 -14.35 -1.76 13.54
C VAL A 86 -14.26 -1.85 12.01
N VAL A 87 -15.32 -1.44 11.30
CA VAL A 87 -15.34 -1.41 9.83
C VAL A 87 -14.30 -0.43 9.28
N LEU A 88 -14.17 0.76 9.87
CA LEU A 88 -13.13 1.74 9.50
C LEU A 88 -11.72 1.22 9.82
N GLY A 89 -11.52 0.53 10.94
CA GLY A 89 -10.25 -0.09 11.30
C GLY A 89 -9.84 -1.20 10.34
N ILE A 90 -10.77 -2.07 9.95
CA ILE A 90 -10.55 -3.14 8.97
C ILE A 90 -10.32 -2.54 7.57
N GLY A 91 -11.12 -1.56 7.16
CA GLY A 91 -10.96 -0.86 5.89
C GLY A 91 -9.63 -0.11 5.80
N GLY A 92 -9.26 0.60 6.85
CA GLY A 92 -7.97 1.28 6.97
C GLY A 92 -6.79 0.32 6.92
N ARG A 93 -6.88 -0.84 7.58
CA ARG A 93 -5.87 -1.91 7.50
C ARG A 93 -5.76 -2.49 6.08
N GLY A 94 -6.87 -2.66 5.38
CA GLY A 94 -6.88 -3.15 3.99
C GLY A 94 -6.22 -2.18 3.02
N VAL A 95 -6.53 -0.88 3.13
CA VAL A 95 -5.90 0.17 2.32
C VAL A 95 -4.42 0.31 2.65
N TYR A 96 -4.05 0.27 3.93
CA TYR A 96 -2.65 0.31 4.38
C TYR A 96 -1.84 -0.85 3.78
N ASN A 97 -2.38 -2.07 3.85
CA ASN A 97 -1.70 -3.25 3.29
C ASN A 97 -1.65 -3.24 1.75
N ARG A 98 -2.64 -2.67 1.05
CA ARG A 98 -2.65 -2.62 -0.41
C ARG A 98 -1.82 -1.49 -1.02
N VAL A 99 -1.66 -0.37 -0.31
CA VAL A 99 -1.03 0.83 -0.89
C VAL A 99 0.34 1.09 -0.27
N VAL A 100 0.45 1.02 1.06
CA VAL A 100 1.66 1.45 1.78
C VAL A 100 2.72 0.34 1.79
N VAL A 101 2.31 -0.91 2.00
CA VAL A 101 3.23 -2.05 2.05
C VAL A 101 3.95 -2.31 0.71
N PRO A 102 3.26 -2.44 -0.45
CA PRO A 102 3.97 -2.68 -1.71
C PRO A 102 4.81 -1.49 -2.17
N ALA A 103 4.40 -0.25 -1.85
CA ALA A 103 5.22 0.93 -2.14
C ALA A 103 6.52 0.95 -1.34
N ARG A 104 6.49 0.52 -0.06
CA ARG A 104 7.70 0.38 0.76
C ARG A 104 8.64 -0.70 0.26
N GLU A 105 8.11 -1.86 -0.14
CA GLU A 105 8.93 -2.96 -0.68
C GLU A 105 9.64 -2.56 -1.97
N GLN A 106 8.93 -1.90 -2.89
CA GLN A 106 9.52 -1.38 -4.12
C GLN A 106 10.56 -0.30 -3.84
N GLN A 107 10.32 0.58 -2.86
CA GLN A 107 11.26 1.64 -2.51
C GLN A 107 12.52 1.10 -1.85
N LEU A 108 12.41 0.09 -0.99
CA LEU A 108 13.56 -0.60 -0.41
C LEU A 108 14.42 -1.26 -1.49
N GLN A 109 13.79 -1.97 -2.43
CA GLN A 109 14.52 -2.57 -3.57
C GLN A 109 15.24 -1.52 -4.41
N ARG A 110 14.58 -0.38 -4.69
CA ARG A 110 15.22 0.75 -5.39
C ARG A 110 16.44 1.26 -4.63
N SER A 111 16.30 1.54 -3.32
CA SER A 111 17.42 2.03 -2.52
C SER A 111 18.60 1.05 -2.44
N LEU A 112 18.33 -0.26 -2.45
CA LEU A 112 19.38 -1.27 -2.48
C LEU A 112 20.12 -1.27 -3.82
N ILE A 113 19.39 -1.15 -4.94
CA ILE A 113 19.99 -1.06 -6.28
C ILE A 113 20.79 0.24 -6.41
N ASP A 114 20.24 1.36 -5.96
CA ASP A 114 20.92 2.66 -6.01
C ASP A 114 22.20 2.63 -5.17
N GLY A 115 22.15 2.00 -3.97
CA GLY A 115 23.33 1.80 -3.14
C GLY A 115 24.41 0.90 -3.77
N LEU A 116 24.01 -0.14 -4.50
CA LEU A 116 24.95 -0.98 -5.26
C LEU A 116 25.59 -0.20 -6.41
N ILE A 117 24.82 0.63 -7.12
CA ILE A 117 25.33 1.49 -8.19
C ILE A 117 26.37 2.48 -7.62
N ASP A 118 26.08 3.13 -6.49
CA ASP A 118 27.01 4.08 -5.87
C ASP A 118 28.32 3.41 -5.41
N GLN A 119 28.22 2.20 -4.84
CA GLN A 119 29.40 1.39 -4.50
C GLN A 119 30.19 1.00 -5.76
N ALA A 120 29.51 0.58 -6.83
CA ALA A 120 30.14 0.21 -8.09
C ALA A 120 30.88 1.40 -8.73
N ARG A 121 30.28 2.60 -8.72
CA ARG A 121 30.92 3.84 -9.19
C ARG A 121 32.14 4.20 -8.35
N THR A 122 32.05 4.02 -7.04
CA THR A 122 33.17 4.29 -6.13
C THR A 122 34.33 3.33 -6.42
N ALA A 123 34.05 2.05 -6.59
CA ALA A 123 35.05 1.05 -6.97
C ALA A 123 35.65 1.36 -8.35
N LEU A 124 34.83 1.74 -9.33
CA LEU A 124 35.28 2.11 -10.67
C LEU A 124 36.22 3.33 -10.63
N GLY A 125 35.87 4.37 -9.87
CA GLY A 125 36.70 5.56 -9.68
C GLY A 125 37.96 5.29 -8.85
N GLY A 126 37.93 4.27 -7.99
CA GLY A 126 39.07 3.81 -7.19
C GLY A 126 40.03 2.87 -7.91
N ALA A 127 39.79 2.56 -9.19
CA ALA A 127 40.51 1.56 -9.99
C ALA A 127 40.35 0.10 -9.51
N ASP A 128 39.37 -0.18 -8.65
CA ASP A 128 38.98 -1.53 -8.22
C ASP A 128 38.04 -2.17 -9.25
N TYR A 129 38.52 -2.32 -10.48
CA TYR A 129 37.67 -2.68 -11.63
C TYR A 129 36.98 -4.04 -11.49
N VAL A 130 37.62 -5.02 -10.86
CA VAL A 130 37.01 -6.34 -10.60
C VAL A 130 35.78 -6.21 -9.70
N VAL A 131 35.90 -5.45 -8.61
CA VAL A 131 34.79 -5.19 -7.67
C VAL A 131 33.70 -4.38 -8.36
N ALA A 132 34.07 -3.38 -9.17
CA ALA A 132 33.13 -2.60 -9.95
C ALA A 132 32.31 -3.47 -10.92
N ALA A 133 32.98 -4.35 -11.67
CA ALA A 133 32.31 -5.27 -12.59
C ALA A 133 31.37 -6.23 -11.86
N GLU A 134 31.78 -6.75 -10.70
CA GLU A 134 30.92 -7.61 -9.88
C GLU A 134 29.65 -6.87 -9.41
N LEU A 135 29.82 -5.67 -8.85
CA LEU A 135 28.70 -4.86 -8.35
C LEU A 135 27.74 -4.43 -9.46
N PHE A 136 28.25 -3.99 -10.62
CA PHE A 136 27.41 -3.69 -11.77
C PHE A 136 26.71 -4.95 -12.32
N GLY A 137 27.38 -6.10 -12.30
CA GLY A 137 26.78 -7.39 -12.65
C GLY A 137 25.60 -7.74 -11.75
N GLN A 138 25.74 -7.58 -10.43
CA GLN A 138 24.64 -7.79 -9.48
C GLN A 138 23.45 -6.84 -9.72
N VAL A 139 23.71 -5.61 -10.17
CA VAL A 139 22.66 -4.67 -10.57
C VAL A 139 21.95 -5.17 -11.84
N LEU A 140 22.70 -5.62 -12.85
CA LEU A 140 22.14 -6.15 -14.11
C LEU A 140 21.33 -7.43 -13.90
N GLU A 141 21.68 -8.29 -12.95
CA GLU A 141 20.88 -9.46 -12.59
C GLU A 141 19.49 -9.06 -12.06
N LYS A 142 19.41 -7.97 -11.28
CA LYS A 142 18.15 -7.48 -10.69
C LYS A 142 17.39 -6.57 -11.65
N LYS A 143 18.10 -5.81 -12.47
CA LYS A 143 17.58 -4.84 -13.43
C LYS A 143 18.38 -4.95 -14.74
N PRO A 144 18.02 -5.89 -15.62
CA PRO A 144 18.75 -6.12 -16.88
C PRO A 144 18.76 -4.90 -17.81
N ASP A 145 17.70 -4.10 -17.77
CA ASP A 145 17.54 -2.88 -18.58
C ASP A 145 18.04 -1.64 -17.81
N SER A 146 19.25 -1.73 -17.25
CA SER A 146 19.92 -0.62 -16.55
C SER A 146 21.06 -0.08 -17.42
N PRO A 147 20.84 1.00 -18.20
CA PRO A 147 21.86 1.53 -19.11
C PRO A 147 23.12 1.98 -18.37
N GLU A 148 22.97 2.39 -17.12
CA GLU A 148 24.08 2.80 -16.29
C GLU A 148 24.94 1.62 -15.85
N ALA A 149 24.31 0.55 -15.37
CA ALA A 149 25.03 -0.63 -14.93
C ALA A 149 25.70 -1.34 -16.10
N GLU A 150 25.07 -1.35 -17.28
CA GLU A 150 25.67 -1.90 -18.50
C GLU A 150 26.93 -1.11 -18.91
N LYS A 151 26.85 0.22 -18.93
CA LYS A 151 28.02 1.07 -19.23
C LYS A 151 29.13 0.88 -18.21
N GLY A 152 28.79 0.88 -16.92
CA GLY A 152 29.75 0.68 -15.83
C GLY A 152 30.42 -0.69 -15.87
N TYR A 153 29.65 -1.75 -16.15
CA TYR A 153 30.15 -3.10 -16.32
C TYR A 153 31.12 -3.21 -17.50
N ASN A 154 30.74 -2.69 -18.66
CA ASN A 154 31.57 -2.73 -19.87
C ASN A 154 32.87 -1.94 -19.69
N GLU A 155 32.82 -0.77 -19.05
CA GLU A 155 34.02 0.00 -18.74
C GLU A 155 34.92 -0.77 -17.77
N ALA A 156 34.37 -1.33 -16.70
CA ALA A 156 35.14 -2.13 -15.75
C ALA A 156 35.81 -3.35 -16.43
N GLN A 157 35.07 -4.08 -17.28
CA GLN A 157 35.61 -5.20 -18.05
C GLN A 157 36.76 -4.77 -18.97
N ARG A 158 36.59 -3.67 -19.71
CA ARG A 158 37.65 -3.13 -20.57
C ARG A 158 38.92 -2.81 -19.77
N GLN A 159 38.79 -2.23 -18.58
CA GLN A 159 39.94 -1.93 -17.73
C GLN A 159 40.62 -3.20 -17.18
N ILE A 160 39.84 -4.24 -16.84
CA ILE A 160 40.37 -5.55 -16.43
C ILE A 160 41.15 -6.21 -17.58
N GLU A 161 40.62 -6.17 -18.80
CA GLU A 161 41.27 -6.72 -19.98
C GLU A 161 42.59 -5.99 -20.26
N LEU A 162 42.61 -4.66 -20.21
CA LEU A 162 43.83 -3.86 -20.39
C LEU A 162 44.86 -4.14 -19.30
N ALA A 163 44.44 -4.28 -18.04
CA ALA A 163 45.33 -4.65 -16.93
C ALA A 163 45.92 -6.04 -17.13
N THR A 164 45.09 -7.01 -17.51
CA THR A 164 45.52 -8.40 -17.75
C THR A 164 46.50 -8.48 -18.91
N ALA A 165 46.22 -7.81 -20.03
CA ALA A 165 47.12 -7.76 -21.19
C ALA A 165 48.46 -7.10 -20.83
N TYR A 166 48.43 -6.04 -20.02
CA TYR A 166 49.64 -5.38 -19.55
C TYR A 166 50.49 -6.31 -18.68
N ASP A 167 49.87 -6.97 -17.70
CA ASP A 167 50.57 -7.88 -16.79
C ASP A 167 51.18 -9.06 -17.56
N GLN A 168 50.47 -9.60 -18.56
CA GLN A 168 50.98 -10.63 -19.46
C GLN A 168 52.21 -10.15 -20.24
N ALA A 169 52.18 -8.93 -20.79
CA ALA A 169 53.32 -8.36 -21.50
C ALA A 169 54.54 -8.17 -20.58
N MET A 170 54.31 -7.77 -19.32
CA MET A 170 55.39 -7.66 -18.33
C MET A 170 56.00 -9.01 -17.97
N VAL A 171 55.17 -10.06 -17.88
CA VAL A 171 55.65 -11.44 -17.67
C VAL A 171 56.52 -11.88 -18.86
N GLN A 172 56.08 -11.65 -20.10
CA GLN A 172 56.86 -11.96 -21.31
C GLN A 172 58.22 -11.24 -21.31
N LEU A 173 58.26 -9.96 -20.92
CA LEU A 173 59.53 -9.23 -20.76
C LEU A 173 60.45 -9.88 -19.72
N SER A 174 59.90 -10.29 -18.58
CA SER A 174 60.69 -10.96 -17.54
C SER A 174 61.26 -12.30 -17.98
N GLN A 175 60.61 -12.95 -18.95
CA GLN A 175 61.04 -14.22 -19.55
C GLN A 175 62.02 -14.02 -20.72
N GLY A 176 62.34 -12.78 -21.09
CA GLY A 176 63.22 -12.44 -22.21
C GLY A 176 62.52 -12.44 -23.57
N GLU A 177 61.20 -12.67 -23.62
CA GLU A 177 60.38 -12.70 -24.83
C GLU A 177 60.03 -11.29 -25.33
N SER A 178 61.07 -10.49 -25.59
CA SER A 178 60.94 -9.06 -25.88
C SER A 178 60.11 -8.76 -27.13
N ALA A 179 60.12 -9.64 -28.13
CA ALA A 179 59.32 -9.48 -29.35
C ALA A 179 57.82 -9.66 -29.09
N ALA A 180 57.43 -10.70 -28.34
CA ALA A 180 56.04 -10.97 -27.98
C ALA A 180 55.47 -9.87 -27.08
N ALA A 181 56.26 -9.43 -26.10
CA ALA A 181 55.88 -8.33 -25.22
C ALA A 181 55.70 -7.01 -25.99
N LEU A 182 56.56 -6.73 -26.97
CA LEU A 182 56.45 -5.53 -27.81
C LEU A 182 55.15 -5.53 -28.61
N GLU A 183 54.75 -6.67 -29.17
CA GLU A 183 53.48 -6.82 -29.89
C GLU A 183 52.27 -6.60 -28.96
N ALA A 184 52.27 -7.22 -27.78
CA ALA A 184 51.22 -7.05 -26.79
C ALA A 184 51.08 -5.59 -26.33
N LEU A 185 52.20 -4.92 -26.02
CA LEU A 185 52.22 -3.51 -25.62
C LEU A 185 51.75 -2.58 -26.75
N GLN A 186 52.10 -2.85 -28.01
CA GLN A 186 51.61 -2.07 -29.14
C GLN A 186 50.10 -2.21 -29.33
N SER A 187 49.55 -3.42 -29.12
CA SER A 187 48.11 -3.65 -29.12
C SER A 187 47.44 -2.81 -28.04
N ILE A 188 47.95 -2.82 -26.81
CA ILE A 188 47.44 -1.98 -25.70
C ILE A 188 47.51 -0.49 -26.07
N GLN A 189 48.64 -0.01 -26.59
CA GLN A 189 48.82 1.39 -26.99
C GLN A 189 47.83 1.83 -28.08
N SER A 190 47.47 0.94 -29.00
CA SER A 190 46.47 1.23 -30.04
C SER A 190 45.04 1.30 -29.50
N GLN A 191 44.72 0.48 -28.49
CA GLN A 191 43.38 0.41 -27.88
C GLN A 191 43.17 1.49 -26.81
N ALA A 192 44.22 1.84 -26.07
CA ALA A 192 44.22 2.78 -24.97
C ALA A 192 45.52 3.62 -24.96
N PRO A 193 45.60 4.66 -25.81
CA PRO A 193 46.76 5.55 -25.84
C PRO A 193 47.01 6.20 -24.47
N GLY A 194 48.23 6.10 -23.97
CA GLY A 194 48.60 6.67 -22.66
C GLY A 194 48.22 5.80 -21.47
N TYR A 195 47.85 4.53 -21.71
CA TYR A 195 47.64 3.57 -20.63
C TYR A 195 48.95 3.31 -19.86
N ARG A 196 48.97 3.70 -18.58
CA ARG A 196 50.12 3.53 -17.67
C ARG A 196 51.43 4.02 -18.31
N ASP A 197 52.46 3.19 -18.33
CA ASP A 197 53.79 3.43 -18.90
C ASP A 197 54.06 2.61 -20.17
N VAL A 198 53.00 2.10 -20.84
CA VAL A 198 53.11 1.26 -22.04
C VAL A 198 54.05 1.85 -23.09
N GLN A 199 53.87 3.13 -23.43
CA GLN A 199 54.72 3.80 -24.42
C GLN A 199 56.20 3.80 -24.01
N LYS A 200 56.49 4.02 -22.72
CA LYS A 200 57.87 4.01 -22.20
C LYS A 200 58.48 2.62 -22.32
N GLN A 201 57.72 1.57 -22.02
CA GLN A 201 58.17 0.18 -22.15
C GLN A 201 58.46 -0.17 -23.61
N ILE A 202 57.60 0.23 -24.54
CA ILE A 202 57.81 0.07 -25.99
C ILE A 202 59.14 0.70 -26.44
N ASP A 203 59.40 1.94 -26.02
CA ASP A 203 60.60 2.67 -26.40
C ASP A 203 61.88 2.06 -25.79
N GLN A 204 61.78 1.54 -24.57
CA GLN A 204 62.87 0.83 -23.90
C GLN A 204 63.23 -0.46 -24.65
N ILE A 205 62.25 -1.29 -25.00
CA ILE A 205 62.47 -2.54 -25.75
C ILE A 205 63.14 -2.26 -27.09
N ARG A 206 62.62 -1.25 -27.83
CA ARG A 206 63.19 -0.85 -29.14
C ARG A 206 64.63 -0.36 -29.04
N THR A 207 64.94 0.37 -27.97
CA THR A 207 66.30 0.87 -27.73
C THR A 207 67.27 -0.28 -27.45
N GLN A 208 66.86 -1.24 -26.61
CA GLN A 208 67.65 -2.42 -26.29
C GLN A 208 67.90 -3.29 -27.54
N GLY A 209 66.87 -3.52 -28.36
CA GLY A 209 67.00 -4.25 -29.62
C GLY A 209 68.01 -3.61 -30.58
N ARG A 210 67.92 -2.29 -30.78
CA ARG A 210 68.86 -1.55 -31.65
C ARG A 210 70.30 -1.60 -31.16
N LEU A 211 70.52 -1.54 -29.84
CA LEU A 211 71.86 -1.67 -29.27
C LEU A 211 72.43 -3.07 -29.54
N GLY A 212 71.62 -4.12 -29.37
CA GLY A 212 72.03 -5.50 -29.67
C GLY A 212 72.43 -5.68 -31.14
N GLU A 213 71.66 -5.11 -32.07
CA GLU A 213 71.98 -5.13 -33.50
C GLU A 213 73.31 -4.41 -33.81
N LEU A 214 73.56 -3.26 -33.19
CA LEU A 214 74.81 -2.50 -33.38
C LEU A 214 76.03 -3.26 -32.85
N PHE A 215 75.92 -3.91 -31.69
CA PHE A 215 77.02 -4.74 -31.15
C PHE A 215 77.31 -5.93 -32.04
N ALA A 216 76.27 -6.64 -32.51
CA ALA A 216 76.44 -7.78 -33.42
C ALA A 216 77.10 -7.36 -34.75
N GLN A 217 76.80 -6.17 -35.27
CA GLN A 217 77.46 -5.63 -36.46
C GLN A 217 78.94 -5.30 -36.19
N ALA A 218 79.25 -4.67 -35.06
CA ALA A 218 80.62 -4.32 -34.70
C ALA A 218 81.52 -5.56 -34.53
N GLU A 219 80.98 -6.63 -33.92
CA GLU A 219 81.69 -7.92 -33.76
C GLU A 219 81.88 -8.65 -35.11
N ALA A 220 80.95 -8.51 -36.05
CA ALA A 220 81.07 -9.12 -37.38
C ALA A 220 82.09 -8.41 -38.30
N HIS A 221 82.51 -7.19 -37.96
CA HIS A 221 83.44 -6.37 -38.74
C HIS A 221 84.86 -6.29 -38.15
N HIS A 222 85.14 -7.04 -37.09
CA HIS A 222 86.46 -7.15 -36.45
C HIS A 222 87.09 -8.53 -36.68
#